data_AF-A0A6L4AUQ5-F1
#
_entry.id   AF-A0A6L4AUQ5-F1
#
_cell.length_a   1.000
_cell.length_b   1.000
_cell.length_c   1.000
_cell.angle_alpha   90.00
_cell.angle_beta   90.00
_cell.angle_gamma   90.00
#
_symmetry.space_group_name_H-M   'P 1'
#
loop_
_entity.id
_entity.type
_entity.pdbx_description
1 polymer ?
#
loop_
_entity_poly.entity_id
_entity_poly.type
_entity_poly.pdbx_seq_one_letter_code
_entity_poly.pdbx_strand_id
1 'polypeptide(L)'
;MTTTGVMRPGHIQVRALDLDESVRFYTRVLGLIETGRDSSGRVYLKAWDERDHHSVVLREADSAGMDYIGFKVRDRATLERL
;
A
#
# COMPACT_ATOMS: atom_id res chain seq x y z
N MET A 1 7.73 25.00 2.17
CA MET A 1 8.27 24.40 3.41
C MET A 1 8.98 23.11 3.06
N THR A 2 10.27 22.99 3.32
CA THR A 2 11.01 21.74 3.11
C THR A 2 10.64 20.78 4.24
N THR A 3 9.85 19.75 3.96
CA THR A 3 9.41 18.79 4.99
C THR A 3 10.64 18.09 5.58
N THR A 4 10.96 18.38 6.84
CA THR A 4 12.02 17.70 7.59
C THR A 4 11.41 16.54 8.37
N GLY A 5 11.80 15.29 8.06
CA GLY A 5 11.33 14.11 8.79
C GLY A 5 10.39 13.21 7.97
N VAL A 6 9.25 12.86 8.56
CA VAL A 6 8.16 12.12 7.91
C VAL A 6 7.48 13.03 6.88
N MET A 7 7.38 12.56 5.65
CA MET A 7 6.86 13.34 4.53
C MET A 7 5.37 13.14 4.30
N ARG A 8 4.94 11.87 4.21
CA ARG A 8 3.56 11.48 3.88
C ARG A 8 3.31 10.01 4.20
N PRO A 9 2.04 9.57 4.26
CA PRO A 9 1.71 8.16 4.10
C PRO A 9 2.30 7.62 2.79
N GLY A 10 2.99 6.49 2.87
CA GLY A 10 3.58 5.79 1.74
C GLY A 10 2.65 4.72 1.21
N HIS A 11 2.33 3.74 2.05
CA HIS A 11 1.44 2.64 1.69
C HIS A 11 0.72 2.07 2.92
N ILE A 12 -0.37 1.34 2.67
CA ILE A 12 -1.16 0.63 3.68
C ILE A 12 -1.32 -0.83 3.26
N GLN A 13 -1.25 -1.75 4.24
CA GLN A 13 -1.63 -3.15 4.02
C GLN A 13 -2.98 -3.44 4.68
N VAL A 14 -3.94 -3.87 3.85
CA VAL A 14 -5.32 -4.16 4.25
C VAL A 14 -5.59 -5.65 4.10
N ARG A 15 -6.24 -6.22 5.11
CA ARG A 15 -6.73 -7.60 5.12
C ARG A 15 -8.05 -7.70 4.37
N ALA A 16 -8.08 -8.59 3.38
CA ALA A 16 -9.23 -8.93 2.56
C ALA A 16 -9.76 -10.31 2.95
N LEU A 17 -11.07 -10.45 3.08
CA LEU A 17 -11.73 -11.73 3.34
C LEU A 17 -11.82 -12.61 2.08
N ASP A 18 -11.97 -11.95 0.93
CA ASP A 18 -11.87 -12.55 -0.41
C ASP A 18 -10.95 -11.63 -1.21
N LEU A 19 -9.77 -12.14 -1.54
CA LEU A 19 -8.75 -11.36 -2.21
C LEU A 19 -9.14 -11.03 -3.65
N ASP A 20 -9.73 -11.97 -4.39
CA ASP A 20 -10.09 -11.77 -5.79
C ASP A 20 -11.23 -10.77 -5.94
N GLU A 21 -12.24 -10.81 -5.06
CA GLU A 21 -13.30 -9.81 -5.01
C GLU A 21 -12.75 -8.43 -4.63
N SER A 22 -11.83 -8.38 -3.66
CA SER A 22 -11.20 -7.12 -3.27
C SER A 22 -10.40 -6.53 -4.44
N VAL A 23 -9.61 -7.34 -5.14
CA VAL A 23 -8.87 -6.89 -6.33
C VAL A 23 -9.82 -6.38 -7.40
N ARG A 24 -10.92 -7.08 -7.68
CA ARG A 24 -11.95 -6.60 -8.62
C ARG A 24 -12.50 -5.25 -8.20
N PHE A 25 -12.88 -5.07 -6.95
CA PHE A 25 -13.38 -3.80 -6.44
C PHE A 25 -12.35 -2.67 -6.60
N TYR A 26 -11.13 -2.86 -6.10
CA TYR A 26 -10.11 -1.81 -6.15
C TYR A 26 -9.66 -1.47 -7.57
N THR A 27 -9.66 -2.43 -8.50
CA THR A 27 -9.22 -2.19 -9.89
C THR A 27 -10.35 -1.73 -10.82
N ARG A 28 -11.57 -2.27 -10.68
CA ARG A 28 -12.69 -2.01 -11.60
C ARG A 28 -13.63 -0.91 -11.12
N VAL A 29 -13.80 -0.76 -9.81
CA VAL A 29 -14.68 0.27 -9.23
C VAL A 29 -13.87 1.51 -8.89
N LEU A 30 -12.79 1.36 -8.12
CA LEU A 30 -11.95 2.50 -7.72
C LEU A 30 -10.93 2.90 -8.80
N GLY A 31 -10.58 2.00 -9.73
CA GLY A 31 -9.65 2.30 -10.82
C GLY A 31 -8.17 2.29 -10.40
N LEU A 32 -7.81 1.59 -9.32
CA LEU A 32 -6.40 1.39 -8.98
C LEU A 32 -5.73 0.45 -9.98
N ILE A 33 -4.43 0.65 -10.15
CA ILE A 33 -3.59 -0.11 -11.08
C ILE A 33 -2.84 -1.18 -10.30
N GLU A 34 -2.96 -2.43 -10.72
CA GLU A 34 -2.15 -3.53 -10.18
C GLU A 34 -0.70 -3.41 -10.68
N THR A 35 0.25 -3.39 -9.74
CA THR A 35 1.68 -3.25 -10.03
C THR A 35 2.47 -4.53 -9.82
N GLY A 36 1.90 -5.49 -9.11
CA GLY A 36 2.49 -6.82 -8.98
C GLY A 36 1.80 -7.70 -7.96
N ARG A 37 2.30 -8.93 -7.86
CA ARG A 37 1.94 -9.93 -6.87
C ARG A 37 3.20 -10.62 -6.35
N ASP A 38 3.17 -11.08 -5.11
CA ASP A 38 4.30 -11.83 -4.52
C ASP A 38 3.97 -13.32 -4.30
N SER A 39 4.99 -14.08 -3.89
CA SER A 39 4.87 -15.52 -3.59
C SER A 39 3.98 -15.83 -2.39
N SER A 40 3.67 -14.84 -1.56
CA SER A 40 2.76 -14.96 -0.41
C SER A 40 1.31 -14.65 -0.79
N GLY A 41 1.02 -14.38 -2.07
CA GLY A 41 -0.32 -14.10 -2.56
C GLY A 41 -0.78 -12.66 -2.33
N ARG A 42 0.09 -11.73 -1.93
CA ARG A 42 -0.30 -10.31 -1.79
C ARG A 42 -0.40 -9.63 -3.13
N VAL A 43 -1.33 -8.68 -3.24
CA VAL A 43 -1.53 -7.88 -4.45
C VAL A 43 -1.22 -6.42 -4.16
N TYR A 44 -0.40 -5.82 -5.02
CA TYR A 44 0.11 -4.46 -4.89
C TYR A 44 -0.61 -3.56 -5.87
N LEU A 45 -1.19 -2.47 -5.37
CA LEU A 45 -2.00 -1.54 -6.13
C LEU A 45 -1.50 -0.10 -5.94
N LYS A 46 -1.64 0.71 -6.99
CA LYS A 46 -1.33 2.14 -6.93
C LYS A 46 -2.43 3.00 -7.56
N ALA A 47 -2.56 4.23 -7.06
CA ALA A 47 -3.32 5.26 -7.75
C ALA A 47 -2.54 5.74 -8.99
N TRP A 48 -3.24 6.37 -9.93
CA TRP A 48 -2.62 6.87 -11.16
C TRP A 48 -1.40 7.77 -10.89
N ASP A 49 -1.53 8.79 -10.04
CA ASP A 49 -0.46 9.76 -9.80
C ASP A 49 0.61 9.27 -8.77
N GLU A 50 0.51 8.03 -8.28
CA GLU A 50 1.55 7.49 -7.41
C GLU A 50 2.81 7.16 -8.21
N ARG A 51 3.94 7.68 -7.70
CA ARG A 51 5.28 7.50 -8.29
C ARG A 51 5.99 6.29 -7.71
N ASP A 52 5.71 5.94 -6.46
CA ASP A 52 6.26 4.74 -5.83
C ASP A 52 5.57 3.47 -6.39
N HIS A 53 6.11 2.30 -6.03
CA HIS A 53 5.63 1.02 -6.54
C HIS A 53 4.15 0.75 -6.24
N HIS A 54 3.66 1.17 -5.07
CA HIS A 54 2.30 0.91 -4.60
C HIS A 54 1.90 1.89 -3.49
N SER A 55 0.60 2.10 -3.35
CA SER A 55 0.01 2.82 -2.21
C SER A 55 -0.86 1.88 -1.35
N VAL A 56 -1.32 0.75 -1.91
CA VAL A 56 -2.19 -0.20 -1.22
C VAL A 56 -1.68 -1.62 -1.46
N VAL A 57 -1.65 -2.43 -0.39
CA VAL A 57 -1.37 -3.86 -0.43
C VAL A 57 -2.60 -4.60 0.07
N LEU A 58 -3.11 -5.54 -0.73
CA LEU A 58 -4.18 -6.44 -0.34
C LEU A 58 -3.57 -7.79 0.05
N ARG A 59 -3.94 -8.29 1.23
CA ARG A 59 -3.55 -9.60 1.73
C ARG A 59 -4.79 -10.36 2.17
N GLU A 60 -4.93 -11.62 1.76
CA GLU A 60 -6.01 -12.47 2.23
C GLU A 60 -5.87 -12.82 3.72
N ALA A 61 -6.98 -12.80 4.46
CA ALA A 61 -7.04 -13.17 5.87
C ALA A 61 -8.48 -13.47 6.32
N ASP A 62 -8.62 -14.25 7.40
CA ASP A 62 -9.92 -14.65 7.97
C ASP A 62 -10.66 -13.51 8.70
N SER A 63 -10.04 -12.33 8.83
CA SER A 63 -10.65 -11.17 9.48
C SER A 63 -10.26 -9.87 8.78
N ALA A 64 -11.24 -8.99 8.62
CA ALA A 64 -11.03 -7.68 8.05
C ALA A 64 -10.13 -6.79 8.94
N GLY A 65 -9.52 -5.79 8.31
CA GLY A 65 -8.84 -4.70 9.00
C GLY A 65 -7.49 -4.36 8.37
N MET A 66 -6.65 -3.68 9.15
CA MET A 66 -5.38 -3.13 8.69
C MET A 66 -4.24 -3.80 9.45
N ASP A 67 -3.18 -4.19 8.73
CA ASP A 67 -1.97 -4.73 9.36
C ASP A 67 -1.04 -3.57 9.77
N TYR A 68 -0.78 -2.62 8.86
CA TYR A 68 0.06 -1.45 9.14
C TYR A 68 -0.13 -0.32 8.11
N ILE A 69 0.39 0.87 8.44
CA ILE A 69 0.63 1.99 7.52
C ILE A 69 2.13 2.31 7.55
N GLY A 70 2.76 2.34 6.38
CA GLY A 70 4.13 2.80 6.20
C GLY A 70 4.17 4.28 5.88
N PHE A 71 5.02 5.04 6.56
CA PHE A 71 5.22 6.48 6.29
C PHE A 71 6.53 6.71 5.56
N LYS A 72 6.48 7.47 4.47
CA LYS A 72 7.67 7.84 3.70
C LYS A 72 8.42 8.95 4.42
N VAL A 73 9.71 8.76 4.62
CA VAL A 73 10.62 9.76 5.19
C VAL A 73 11.51 10.35 4.12
N ARG A 74 12.11 11.50 4.44
CA ARG A 74 12.93 12.28 3.51
C ARG A 74 14.15 11.53 2.97
N ASP A 75 14.86 10.82 3.83
CA ASP A 75 16.14 10.18 3.51
C ASP A 75 16.43 9.00 4.46
N ARG A 76 17.46 8.22 4.12
CA ARG A 76 17.90 7.06 4.91
C ARG A 76 18.32 7.45 6.33
N ALA A 77 19.04 8.56 6.51
CA ALA A 77 19.47 9.00 7.83
C ALA A 77 18.27 9.31 8.76
N THR A 78 17.20 9.86 8.19
CA THR A 78 15.93 10.08 8.90
C THR A 78 15.26 8.75 9.25
N LEU A 79 15.30 7.76 8.35
CA LEU A 79 14.78 6.41 8.61
C LEU A 79 15.53 5.73 9.76
N GLU A 80 16.86 5.75 9.75
CA GLU A 80 17.70 5.08 10.76
C GLU A 80 17.57 5.69 12.16
N ARG A 81 17.05 6.91 12.26
CA ARG A 81 16.82 7.60 13.53
C ARG A 81 15.46 7.27 14.16
N LEU A 82 14.49 6.83 13.37
CA LEU A 82 13.10 6.56 13.80
C LEU A 82 12.90 5.08 14.09
#